data_AF-A0A438IU28-F1
#
_entry.id   AF-A0A438IU28-F1
#
_cell.length_a   1.000
_cell.length_b   1.000
_cell.length_c   1.000
_cell.angle_alpha   90.00
_cell.angle_beta   90.00
_cell.angle_gamma   90.00
#
_symmetry.space_group_name_H-M   'P 1'
#
loop_
_entity.id
_entity.type
_entity.pdbx_description
1 polymer ?
#
loop_
_entity_poly.entity_id
_entity_poly.type
_entity_poly.pdbx_seq_one_letter_code
_entity_poly.pdbx_strand_id
1 'polypeptide(L)'
;MGSEEMSIRKEFGGSLPVANVQALASNNSSDIPIQYLRLELQSEEVLVDESLQIPTIDMRKLMVDDDEMEKLHFASSQRNMRLWPKKPTSFRETLDKYSSELHRVSINLLRSMAKNLGINPDKLASMFEDATQGVRMNYYPPSLLVQVNEVQGLQIKKNGKWVPNRPVPDAFIVNIGDIIEIMSNGEYKSIEHRAVVNPEKEHLSIAAFHSPNYRTMIGPLPDLLKENSANYKTISFEDFVRIVVTRKLDGKNLLGHMKFAD
;
A
#
# COMPACT_ATOMS: atom_id res chain seq x y z
N MET A 1 13.42 19.12 -26.40
CA MET A 1 13.23 18.87 -24.95
C MET A 1 12.70 20.15 -24.35
N GLY A 2 11.46 20.13 -23.91
CA GLY A 2 10.73 21.32 -23.47
C GLY A 2 10.94 21.62 -21.98
N SER A 3 10.60 22.84 -21.56
CA SER A 3 10.68 23.27 -20.16
C SER A 3 9.80 22.44 -19.20
N GLU A 4 8.69 21.86 -19.69
CA GLU A 4 7.82 20.96 -18.91
C GLU A 4 8.54 19.66 -18.51
N GLU A 5 9.32 19.08 -19.42
CA GLU A 5 10.07 17.84 -19.24
C GLU A 5 11.14 17.95 -18.13
N MET A 6 11.66 19.17 -17.90
CA MET A 6 12.55 19.49 -16.79
C MET A 6 11.82 19.70 -15.45
N SER A 7 10.53 20.07 -15.47
CA SER A 7 9.75 20.31 -14.25
C SER A 7 9.34 18.98 -13.60
N ILE A 8 8.86 18.03 -14.41
CA ILE A 8 8.38 16.69 -13.96
C ILE A 8 9.49 15.91 -13.24
N ARG A 9 10.75 16.06 -13.67
CA ARG A 9 11.93 15.42 -13.05
C ARG A 9 12.15 15.73 -11.57
N LYS A 10 11.51 16.77 -11.01
CA LYS A 10 11.61 17.14 -9.59
C LYS A 10 10.56 16.49 -8.68
N GLU A 11 9.48 15.92 -9.22
CA GLU A 11 8.32 15.50 -8.41
C GLU A 11 8.36 14.03 -7.95
N PHE A 12 9.16 13.18 -8.59
CA PHE A 12 9.30 11.76 -8.25
C PHE A 12 10.69 11.45 -7.69
N GLY A 13 10.74 10.96 -6.45
CA GLY A 13 11.98 10.48 -5.84
C GLY A 13 12.47 9.17 -6.48
N GLY A 14 13.79 9.02 -6.64
CA GLY A 14 14.39 7.78 -7.11
C GLY A 14 14.34 6.67 -6.05
N SER A 15 14.30 5.41 -6.51
CA SER A 15 14.42 4.23 -5.65
C SER A 15 15.89 3.88 -5.42
N LEU A 16 16.33 3.88 -4.16
CA LEU A 16 17.66 3.39 -3.78
C LEU A 16 17.64 1.86 -3.60
N PRO A 17 18.64 1.11 -4.10
CA PRO A 17 18.81 -0.30 -3.76
C PRO A 17 19.02 -0.48 -2.26
N VAL A 18 18.15 -1.24 -1.59
CA VAL A 18 18.26 -1.54 -0.16
C VAL A 18 18.79 -2.96 0.02
N ALA A 19 19.92 -3.09 0.72
CA ALA A 19 20.52 -4.38 1.03
C ALA A 19 19.56 -5.30 1.80
N ASN A 20 19.62 -6.61 1.57
CA ASN A 20 18.70 -7.55 2.21
C ASN A 20 18.89 -7.58 3.74
N VAL A 21 17.87 -7.12 4.48
CA VAL A 21 17.93 -6.99 5.95
C VAL A 21 18.06 -8.34 6.67
N GLN A 22 17.52 -9.42 6.10
CA GLN A 22 17.68 -10.78 6.64
C GLN A 22 19.14 -11.25 6.53
N ALA A 23 19.80 -10.97 5.41
CA ALA A 23 21.22 -11.26 5.22
C ALA A 23 22.10 -10.43 6.19
N LEU A 24 21.77 -9.14 6.37
CA LEU A 24 22.45 -8.28 7.35
C LEU A 24 22.29 -8.80 8.79
N ALA A 25 21.07 -9.17 9.21
CA ALA A 25 20.80 -9.72 10.53
C ALA A 25 21.50 -11.08 10.78
N SER A 26 21.76 -11.85 9.72
CA SER A 26 22.46 -13.15 9.81
C SER A 26 23.97 -13.02 10.10
N ASN A 27 24.55 -11.84 9.88
CA ASN A 27 25.99 -11.61 10.05
C ASN A 27 26.41 -11.26 11.49
N ASN A 28 25.49 -11.24 12.47
CA ASN A 28 25.74 -10.95 13.88
C ASN A 28 26.48 -9.61 14.18
N SER A 29 26.48 -8.65 13.25
CA SER A 29 27.00 -7.31 13.52
C SER A 29 26.05 -6.53 14.41
N SER A 30 26.57 -5.93 15.48
CA SER A 30 25.86 -4.93 16.29
C SER A 30 25.67 -3.60 15.56
N ASP A 31 26.42 -3.36 14.47
CA ASP A 31 26.41 -2.11 13.74
C ASP A 31 25.25 -2.08 12.73
N ILE A 32 24.15 -1.46 13.13
CA ILE A 32 23.03 -1.16 12.25
C ILE A 32 23.50 -0.12 11.20
N PRO A 33 23.47 -0.44 9.89
CA PRO A 33 23.92 0.52 8.87
C PRO A 33 23.14 1.83 8.94
N ILE A 34 23.83 2.96 8.77
CA ILE A 34 23.26 4.30 9.00
C ILE A 34 21.99 4.59 8.19
N GLN A 35 21.80 3.96 7.03
CA GLN A 35 20.58 4.05 6.22
C GLN A 35 19.29 3.50 6.91
N TYR A 36 19.43 2.66 7.93
CA TYR A 36 18.32 2.19 8.79
C TYR A 36 18.14 3.07 10.03
N LEU A 37 19.11 3.93 10.34
CA LEU A 37 18.98 5.02 11.30
C LEU A 37 18.33 6.21 10.58
N ARG A 38 17.35 6.86 11.21
CA ARG A 38 16.67 8.03 10.61
C ARG A 38 17.50 9.30 10.82
N LEU A 39 18.59 9.44 10.06
CA LEU A 39 19.47 10.62 10.00
C LEU A 39 19.74 10.92 8.51
N GLU A 40 19.74 12.20 8.09
CA GLU A 40 19.45 12.57 6.69
C GLU A 40 20.58 12.36 5.64
N LEU A 41 20.31 11.47 4.65
CA LEU A 41 20.68 11.45 3.20
C LEU A 41 22.13 11.71 2.70
N GLN A 42 22.71 10.75 1.93
CA GLN A 42 23.23 10.94 0.52
C GLN A 42 23.72 9.62 -0.18
N SER A 43 24.01 9.72 -1.49
CA SER A 43 24.13 8.81 -2.67
C SER A 43 25.25 7.71 -2.69
N GLU A 44 25.48 6.82 -3.70
CA GLU A 44 25.30 6.83 -5.19
C GLU A 44 25.33 5.40 -5.90
N GLU A 45 25.42 5.34 -7.26
CA GLU A 45 25.16 4.29 -8.33
C GLU A 45 25.55 2.77 -8.24
N VAL A 46 24.84 1.90 -9.03
CA VAL A 46 25.22 0.49 -9.42
C VAL A 46 24.65 0.03 -10.81
N LEU A 47 25.30 -0.95 -11.46
CA LEU A 47 25.09 -1.59 -12.81
C LEU A 47 23.87 -2.55 -12.99
N VAL A 48 23.62 -3.01 -14.23
CA VAL A 48 22.43 -3.80 -14.69
C VAL A 48 22.78 -5.10 -15.45
N ASP A 49 21.95 -6.15 -15.32
CA ASP A 49 21.89 -7.37 -16.15
C ASP A 49 20.45 -7.52 -16.71
N GLU A 50 20.30 -7.88 -17.99
CA GLU A 50 19.06 -7.71 -18.78
C GLU A 50 18.21 -8.98 -19.01
N SER A 51 18.57 -10.12 -18.42
CA SER A 51 18.02 -11.42 -18.85
C SER A 51 16.55 -11.76 -18.50
N LEU A 52 15.81 -10.89 -17.80
CA LEU A 52 14.37 -11.07 -17.48
C LEU A 52 13.60 -9.73 -17.39
N GLN A 53 13.28 -9.09 -18.52
CA GLN A 53 12.51 -7.84 -18.50
C GLN A 53 11.05 -8.04 -18.04
N ILE A 54 10.81 -7.66 -16.79
CA ILE A 54 9.51 -7.25 -16.24
C ILE A 54 9.03 -6.02 -17.02
N PRO A 55 7.72 -5.73 -17.18
CA PRO A 55 7.26 -4.42 -17.64
C PRO A 55 7.85 -3.31 -16.75
N THR A 56 8.88 -2.64 -17.26
CA THR A 56 9.54 -1.51 -16.62
C THR A 56 8.69 -0.27 -16.86
N ILE A 57 8.05 0.21 -15.81
CA ILE A 57 7.24 1.42 -15.83
C ILE A 57 8.18 2.60 -15.58
N ASP A 58 8.32 3.50 -16.55
CA ASP A 58 9.10 4.71 -16.36
C ASP A 58 8.28 5.73 -15.56
N MET A 59 8.51 5.76 -14.25
CA MET A 59 7.85 6.67 -13.31
C MET A 59 7.97 8.16 -13.70
N ARG A 60 8.94 8.54 -14.57
CA ARG A 60 9.10 9.91 -15.07
C ARG A 60 8.13 10.25 -16.21
N LYS A 61 7.68 9.22 -16.94
CA LYS A 61 6.78 9.32 -18.09
C LYS A 61 5.33 9.02 -17.74
N LEU A 62 5.10 8.31 -16.63
CA LEU A 62 3.78 7.94 -16.10
C LEU A 62 2.77 9.11 -15.95
N MET A 63 3.20 10.36 -16.08
CA MET A 63 2.36 11.57 -16.04
C MET A 63 2.07 12.23 -17.40
N VAL A 64 2.73 11.80 -18.48
CA VAL A 64 2.69 12.47 -19.80
C VAL A 64 2.59 11.50 -20.98
N ASP A 65 2.71 10.20 -20.72
CA ASP A 65 2.78 9.12 -21.69
C ASP A 65 1.66 8.13 -21.33
N ASP A 66 0.51 8.25 -22.00
CA ASP A 66 -0.66 7.39 -21.77
C ASP A 66 -0.29 5.90 -21.95
N ASP A 67 0.69 5.59 -22.81
CA ASP A 67 1.23 4.23 -23.01
C ASP A 67 1.94 3.70 -21.75
N GLU A 68 2.55 4.57 -20.93
CA GLU A 68 3.16 4.17 -19.65
C GLU A 68 2.10 3.98 -18.55
N MET A 69 1.02 4.75 -18.59
CA MET A 69 -0.16 4.49 -17.75
C MET A 69 -0.82 3.17 -18.15
N GLU A 70 -0.93 2.87 -19.44
CA GLU A 70 -1.44 1.57 -19.93
C GLU A 70 -0.49 0.42 -19.56
N LYS A 71 0.84 0.61 -19.56
CA LYS A 71 1.80 -0.38 -19.02
C LYS A 71 1.60 -0.63 -17.53
N LEU A 72 1.41 0.41 -16.70
CA LEU A 72 1.06 0.24 -15.29
C LEU A 72 -0.27 -0.49 -15.12
N HIS A 73 -1.28 -0.15 -15.92
CA HIS A 73 -2.59 -0.80 -15.92
C HIS A 73 -2.47 -2.28 -16.31
N PHE A 74 -1.73 -2.61 -17.37
CA PHE A 74 -1.48 -3.97 -17.82
C PHE A 74 -0.72 -4.80 -16.77
N ALA A 75 0.35 -4.23 -16.20
CA ALA A 75 1.14 -4.87 -15.16
C ALA A 75 0.34 -5.13 -13.86
N SER A 76 -0.66 -4.29 -13.57
CA SER A 76 -1.48 -4.38 -12.35
C SER A 76 -2.79 -5.16 -12.52
N SER A 77 -3.34 -5.21 -13.73
CA SER A 77 -4.56 -5.96 -14.07
C SER A 77 -4.31 -7.45 -14.34
N GLN A 78 -3.06 -7.84 -14.64
CA GLN A 78 -2.69 -9.23 -14.89
C GLN A 78 -1.92 -9.84 -13.71
N ARG A 79 -2.48 -10.87 -13.06
CA ARG A 79 -1.75 -11.73 -12.10
C ARG A 79 -0.65 -12.51 -12.82
N ASN A 80 0.52 -11.90 -13.00
CA ASN A 80 1.65 -12.56 -13.65
C ASN A 80 2.33 -13.58 -12.73
N MET A 81 1.75 -14.78 -12.64
CA MET A 81 2.26 -15.90 -11.85
C MET A 81 3.67 -16.36 -12.24
N ARG A 82 4.27 -15.85 -13.34
CA ARG A 82 5.68 -16.12 -13.68
C ARG A 82 6.65 -15.43 -12.70
N LEU A 83 6.30 -14.24 -12.22
CA LEU A 83 7.12 -13.41 -11.31
C LEU A 83 7.15 -13.95 -9.87
N TRP A 84 6.16 -14.75 -9.48
CA TRP A 84 6.06 -15.31 -8.13
C TRP A 84 6.98 -16.53 -7.94
N PRO A 85 7.51 -16.80 -6.73
CA PRO A 85 8.36 -17.95 -6.46
C PRO A 85 7.84 -19.28 -7.00
N LYS A 86 8.73 -20.13 -7.53
CA LYS A 86 8.45 -21.53 -7.90
C LYS A 86 8.67 -22.51 -6.74
N LYS A 87 9.23 -22.04 -5.62
CA LYS A 87 9.52 -22.80 -4.41
C LYS A 87 8.96 -22.05 -3.18
N PRO A 88 8.28 -22.75 -2.23
CA PRO A 88 7.81 -24.13 -2.34
C PRO A 88 6.87 -24.31 -3.55
N THR A 89 6.75 -25.54 -4.06
CA THR A 89 5.97 -25.80 -5.30
C THR A 89 4.49 -25.43 -5.16
N SER A 90 3.94 -25.59 -3.95
CA SER A 90 2.59 -25.18 -3.57
C SER A 90 2.41 -23.67 -3.43
N PHE A 91 3.48 -22.85 -3.45
CA PHE A 91 3.42 -21.42 -3.15
C PHE A 91 2.43 -20.67 -4.05
N ARG A 92 2.50 -20.90 -5.36
CA ARG A 92 1.68 -20.19 -6.37
C ARG A 92 0.20 -20.53 -6.23
N GLU A 93 -0.13 -21.80 -6.07
CA GLU A 93 -1.50 -22.29 -5.85
C GLU A 93 -2.07 -21.81 -4.52
N THR A 94 -1.27 -21.89 -3.45
CA THR A 94 -1.66 -21.41 -2.10
C THR A 94 -1.93 -19.91 -2.13
N LEU A 95 -1.05 -19.12 -2.76
CA LEU A 95 -1.21 -17.68 -2.88
C LEU A 95 -2.42 -17.30 -3.73
N ASP A 96 -2.66 -17.97 -4.86
CA ASP A 96 -3.79 -17.67 -5.73
C ASP A 96 -5.14 -17.99 -5.05
N LYS A 97 -5.22 -19.12 -4.33
CA LYS A 97 -6.37 -19.48 -3.50
C LYS A 97 -6.57 -18.47 -2.36
N TYR A 98 -5.52 -18.14 -1.62
CA TYR A 98 -5.56 -17.16 -0.52
C TYR A 98 -5.98 -15.77 -1.00
N SER A 99 -5.42 -15.31 -2.12
CA SER A 99 -5.73 -14.05 -2.79
C SER A 99 -7.21 -13.97 -3.19
N SER A 100 -7.76 -15.05 -3.75
CA SER A 100 -9.16 -15.14 -4.17
C SER A 100 -10.13 -15.17 -2.97
N GLU A 101 -9.76 -15.86 -1.89
CA GLU A 101 -10.54 -15.86 -0.64
C GLU A 101 -10.51 -14.49 0.07
N LEU A 102 -9.36 -13.83 0.12
CA LEU A 102 -9.23 -12.47 0.63
C LEU A 102 -10.08 -11.48 -0.16
N HIS A 103 -10.13 -11.60 -1.50
CA HIS A 103 -10.99 -10.78 -2.34
C HIS A 103 -12.45 -10.92 -1.93
N ARG A 104 -12.93 -12.17 -1.82
CA ARG A 104 -14.29 -12.50 -1.37
C ARG A 104 -14.62 -11.93 0.02
N VAL A 105 -13.69 -12.00 0.96
CA VAL A 105 -13.83 -11.37 2.29
C VAL A 105 -13.91 -9.84 2.17
N SER A 106 -13.06 -9.21 1.37
CA SER A 106 -13.05 -7.75 1.20
C SER A 106 -14.37 -7.22 0.63
N ILE A 107 -14.94 -7.88 -0.38
CA ILE A 107 -16.22 -7.51 -1.00
C ILE A 107 -17.36 -7.63 0.01
N ASN A 108 -17.38 -8.69 0.83
CA ASN A 108 -18.39 -8.86 1.88
C ASN A 108 -18.27 -7.81 2.99
N LEU A 109 -17.05 -7.40 3.35
CA LEU A 109 -16.82 -6.29 4.26
C LEU A 109 -17.31 -4.97 3.67
N LEU A 110 -16.98 -4.67 2.40
CA LEU A 110 -17.43 -3.45 1.71
C LEU A 110 -18.96 -3.37 1.62
N ARG A 111 -19.65 -4.46 1.26
CA ARG A 111 -21.13 -4.55 1.31
C ARG A 111 -21.68 -4.26 2.71
N SER A 112 -21.02 -4.76 3.75
CA SER A 112 -21.43 -4.53 5.15
C SER A 112 -21.18 -3.10 5.59
N MET A 113 -20.07 -2.50 5.18
CA MET A 113 -19.74 -1.10 5.44
C MET A 113 -20.73 -0.15 4.78
N ALA A 114 -21.15 -0.43 3.55
CA ALA A 114 -22.18 0.30 2.83
C ALA A 114 -23.56 0.21 3.52
N LYS A 115 -23.98 -0.98 3.99
CA LYS A 115 -25.20 -1.14 4.80
C LYS A 115 -25.19 -0.27 6.06
N ASN A 116 -24.08 -0.26 6.79
CA ASN A 116 -23.92 0.54 8.00
C ASN A 116 -23.97 2.06 7.72
N LEU A 117 -23.56 2.48 6.52
CA LEU A 117 -23.67 3.87 6.05
C LEU A 117 -25.07 4.23 5.52
N GLY A 118 -26.02 3.27 5.49
CA GLY A 118 -27.39 3.49 5.01
C GLY A 118 -27.54 3.52 3.49
N ILE A 119 -26.53 3.09 2.73
CA ILE A 119 -26.52 3.11 1.25
C ILE A 119 -26.66 1.70 0.67
N ASN A 120 -26.95 1.62 -0.64
CA ASN A 120 -27.03 0.35 -1.35
C ASN A 120 -25.70 -0.44 -1.20
N PRO A 121 -25.73 -1.71 -0.72
CA PRO A 121 -24.52 -2.52 -0.50
C PRO A 121 -23.60 -2.62 -1.71
N ASP A 122 -24.19 -2.73 -2.91
CA ASP A 122 -23.46 -2.95 -4.15
C ASP A 122 -22.91 -1.65 -4.74
N LYS A 123 -23.35 -0.47 -4.25
CA LYS A 123 -22.84 0.85 -4.69
C LYS A 123 -21.36 1.02 -4.37
N LEU A 124 -20.93 0.57 -3.18
CA LEU A 124 -19.52 0.56 -2.79
C LEU A 124 -18.82 -0.70 -3.27
N ALA A 125 -19.46 -1.87 -3.19
CA ALA A 125 -18.81 -3.14 -3.51
C ALA A 125 -18.40 -3.26 -4.98
N SER A 126 -19.28 -2.85 -5.92
CA SER A 126 -19.00 -2.92 -7.37
C SER A 126 -17.78 -2.11 -7.81
N MET A 127 -17.46 -1.00 -7.12
CA MET A 127 -16.23 -0.23 -7.36
C MET A 127 -14.94 -1.04 -7.10
N PHE A 128 -15.07 -2.16 -6.37
CA PHE A 128 -13.99 -3.07 -6.01
C PHE A 128 -14.17 -4.48 -6.58
N GLU A 129 -15.21 -4.81 -7.34
CA GLU A 129 -15.37 -6.19 -7.85
C GLU A 129 -14.27 -6.56 -8.85
N ASP A 130 -13.96 -5.65 -9.79
CA ASP A 130 -12.78 -5.67 -10.66
C ASP A 130 -11.62 -4.83 -10.07
N ALA A 131 -11.38 -4.96 -8.76
CA ALA A 131 -10.32 -4.26 -8.03
C ALA A 131 -8.90 -4.71 -8.41
N THR A 132 -7.94 -3.82 -8.12
CA THR A 132 -6.54 -4.25 -7.98
C THR A 132 -6.32 -4.78 -6.56
N GLN A 133 -5.81 -6.01 -6.45
CA GLN A 133 -5.33 -6.55 -5.18
C GLN A 133 -3.80 -6.61 -5.18
N GLY A 134 -3.16 -5.80 -4.34
CA GLY A 134 -1.72 -5.88 -4.08
C GLY A 134 -1.44 -6.76 -2.85
N VAL A 135 -0.49 -7.69 -2.95
CA VAL A 135 -0.05 -8.51 -1.80
C VAL A 135 1.39 -8.18 -1.44
N ARG A 136 1.62 -7.82 -0.18
CA ARG A 136 2.94 -7.52 0.39
C ARG A 136 3.26 -8.51 1.49
N MET A 137 4.29 -9.33 1.26
CA MET A 137 4.85 -10.22 2.26
C MET A 137 6.01 -9.50 2.95
N ASN A 138 5.93 -9.30 4.26
CA ASN A 138 6.94 -8.64 5.07
C ASN A 138 7.65 -9.66 5.95
N TYR A 139 8.98 -9.63 5.95
CA TYR A 139 9.82 -10.30 6.93
C TYR A 139 10.55 -9.23 7.74
N TYR A 140 10.27 -9.18 9.05
CA TYR A 140 10.96 -8.31 9.99
C TYR A 140 11.98 -9.18 10.74
N PRO A 141 13.27 -9.16 10.38
CA PRO A 141 14.28 -9.91 11.12
C PRO A 141 14.34 -9.43 12.59
N PRO A 142 14.76 -10.30 13.51
CA PRO A 142 15.06 -9.91 14.86
C PRO A 142 16.33 -9.05 14.86
N SER A 143 16.37 -8.00 15.69
CA SER A 143 17.63 -7.31 15.97
C SER A 143 18.43 -8.13 16.98
N LEU A 144 19.12 -9.15 16.46
CA LEU A 144 19.90 -10.22 17.12
C LEU A 144 19.10 -11.50 17.49
N LEU A 145 19.15 -12.50 16.60
CA LEU A 145 18.82 -13.95 16.76
C LEU A 145 17.32 -14.39 16.63
N VAL A 146 17.11 -15.61 16.12
CA VAL A 146 15.95 -16.14 15.33
C VAL A 146 15.12 -17.17 16.17
N GLN A 147 13.78 -17.36 16.07
CA GLN A 147 12.96 -17.70 14.87
C GLN A 147 11.43 -17.38 14.93
N VAL A 148 10.76 -17.42 13.76
CA VAL A 148 9.32 -17.38 13.39
C VAL A 148 8.28 -17.70 14.49
N ASN A 149 7.35 -16.76 14.80
CA ASN A 149 6.10 -17.02 15.57
C ASN A 149 5.14 -15.79 15.67
N GLU A 150 4.10 -15.90 16.51
CA GLU A 150 3.03 -14.91 16.84
C GLU A 150 3.53 -13.64 17.55
N VAL A 151 4.50 -12.95 16.96
CA VAL A 151 5.14 -11.77 17.57
C VAL A 151 4.24 -10.54 17.48
N GLN A 152 4.06 -9.83 18.59
CA GLN A 152 3.42 -8.50 18.59
C GLN A 152 4.31 -7.48 17.88
N GLY A 153 4.08 -7.28 16.58
CA GLY A 153 4.76 -6.25 15.77
C GLY A 153 3.89 -5.05 15.38
N LEU A 154 2.56 -5.18 15.31
CA LEU A 154 1.70 -4.09 14.83
C LEU A 154 1.27 -3.13 15.96
N GLN A 155 1.38 -1.84 15.72
CA GLN A 155 0.85 -0.76 16.58
C GLN A 155 -0.04 0.18 15.77
N ILE A 156 -1.14 0.63 16.37
CA ILE A 156 -2.06 1.64 15.81
C ILE A 156 -2.02 2.93 16.63
N LYS A 157 -2.23 4.08 16.00
CA LYS A 157 -2.23 5.39 16.66
C LYS A 157 -3.65 5.76 17.08
N LYS A 158 -3.93 5.75 18.39
CA LYS A 158 -5.23 6.11 18.97
C LYS A 158 -5.05 7.25 19.97
N ASN A 159 -5.79 8.34 19.79
CA ASN A 159 -5.74 9.55 20.63
C ASN A 159 -4.29 10.07 20.80
N GLY A 160 -3.53 10.13 19.71
CA GLY A 160 -2.12 10.55 19.69
C GLY A 160 -1.11 9.52 20.23
N LYS A 161 -1.56 8.40 20.82
CA LYS A 161 -0.71 7.38 21.44
C LYS A 161 -0.62 6.13 20.58
N TRP A 162 0.55 5.51 20.51
CA TRP A 162 0.71 4.19 19.89
C TRP A 162 0.20 3.10 20.83
N VAL A 163 -0.70 2.25 20.34
CA VAL A 163 -1.32 1.14 21.06
C VAL A 163 -0.96 -0.17 20.35
N PRO A 164 -0.44 -1.19 21.03
CA PRO A 164 -0.15 -2.48 20.41
C PRO A 164 -1.45 -3.19 20.01
N ASN A 165 -1.48 -3.71 18.79
CA ASN A 165 -2.54 -4.61 18.35
C ASN A 165 -2.14 -6.05 18.73
N ARG A 166 -2.91 -6.68 19.61
CA ARG A 166 -2.68 -8.09 19.97
C ARG A 166 -3.25 -8.99 18.86
N PRO A 167 -2.46 -9.93 18.30
CA PRO A 167 -2.99 -10.97 17.44
C PRO A 167 -4.09 -11.75 18.17
N VAL A 168 -5.14 -12.09 17.44
CA VAL A 168 -6.15 -13.07 17.87
C VAL A 168 -5.96 -14.29 16.95
N PRO A 169 -5.80 -15.50 17.49
CA PRO A 169 -5.68 -16.71 16.68
C PRO A 169 -6.83 -16.84 15.67
N ASP A 170 -6.51 -17.34 14.48
CA ASP A 170 -7.44 -17.54 13.35
C ASP A 170 -8.19 -16.29 12.85
N ALA A 171 -7.78 -15.08 13.26
CA ALA A 171 -8.41 -13.82 12.87
C ALA A 171 -7.54 -12.97 11.92
N PHE A 172 -8.18 -12.32 10.96
CA PHE A 172 -7.57 -11.26 10.15
C PHE A 172 -7.64 -9.91 10.86
N ILE A 173 -6.56 -9.12 10.77
CA ILE A 173 -6.57 -7.70 11.12
C ILE A 173 -7.01 -6.93 9.88
N VAL A 174 -8.11 -6.17 9.98
CA VAL A 174 -8.63 -5.33 8.91
C VAL A 174 -8.45 -3.86 9.31
N ASN A 175 -7.83 -3.07 8.44
CA ASN A 175 -7.74 -1.62 8.58
C ASN A 175 -8.47 -0.92 7.44
N ILE A 176 -9.06 0.24 7.74
CA ILE A 176 -9.61 1.14 6.73
C ILE A 176 -8.44 1.88 6.05
N GLY A 177 -8.51 2.02 4.73
CA GLY A 177 -7.57 2.82 3.93
C GLY A 177 -8.13 4.20 3.58
N ASP A 178 -7.25 5.12 3.20
CA ASP A 178 -7.59 6.54 2.98
C ASP A 178 -8.70 6.73 1.92
N ILE A 179 -8.75 5.90 0.87
CA ILE A 179 -9.82 5.90 -0.15
C ILE A 179 -11.21 5.69 0.48
N ILE A 180 -11.34 4.77 1.43
CA ILE A 180 -12.63 4.47 2.08
C ILE A 180 -13.01 5.58 3.07
N GLU A 181 -12.05 6.22 3.73
CA GLU A 181 -12.33 7.44 4.52
C GLU A 181 -12.87 8.57 3.61
N ILE A 182 -12.26 8.79 2.44
CA ILE A 182 -12.72 9.77 1.45
C ILE A 182 -14.12 9.42 0.94
N MET A 183 -14.34 8.19 0.47
CA MET A 183 -15.63 7.71 -0.07
C MET A 183 -16.76 7.76 0.95
N SER A 184 -16.47 7.48 2.23
CA SER A 184 -17.45 7.60 3.32
C SER A 184 -17.65 9.03 3.83
N ASN A 185 -17.14 10.04 3.13
CA ASN A 185 -17.12 11.45 3.53
C ASN A 185 -16.53 11.70 4.94
N GLY A 186 -15.71 10.78 5.44
CA GLY A 186 -15.10 10.83 6.76
C GLY A 186 -15.80 10.03 7.87
N GLU A 187 -16.91 9.34 7.59
CA GLU A 187 -17.63 8.52 8.59
C GLU A 187 -16.77 7.30 9.03
N TYR A 188 -16.04 6.66 8.12
CA TYR A 188 -14.99 5.70 8.47
C TYR A 188 -13.61 6.36 8.54
N LYS A 189 -12.81 5.97 9.53
CA LYS A 189 -11.47 6.52 9.77
C LYS A 189 -10.36 5.54 9.40
N SER A 190 -9.47 6.00 8.53
CA SER A 190 -8.20 5.36 8.22
C SER A 190 -7.18 5.74 9.30
N ILE A 191 -6.63 4.74 9.99
CA ILE A 191 -5.81 4.94 11.20
C ILE A 191 -4.32 4.76 10.87
N GLU A 192 -3.47 5.68 11.35
CA GLU A 192 -2.02 5.51 11.30
C GLU A 192 -1.61 4.23 12.03
N HIS A 193 -0.80 3.40 11.38
CA HIS A 193 -0.29 2.16 11.93
C HIS A 193 1.18 1.98 11.57
N ARG A 194 1.92 1.25 12.39
CA ARG A 194 3.34 0.93 12.17
C ARG A 194 3.64 -0.50 12.59
N ALA A 195 4.57 -1.14 11.88
CA ALA A 195 5.25 -2.31 12.40
C ALA A 195 6.45 -1.84 13.24
N VAL A 196 6.61 -2.41 14.43
CA VAL A 196 7.83 -2.32 15.24
C VAL A 196 8.56 -3.66 15.18
N VAL A 197 9.89 -3.62 15.14
CA VAL A 197 10.72 -4.82 15.25
C VAL A 197 10.71 -5.32 16.69
N ASN A 198 10.75 -6.64 16.87
CA ASN A 198 11.02 -7.26 18.16
C ASN A 198 12.51 -7.68 18.16
N PRO A 199 13.28 -7.42 19.23
CA PRO A 199 14.69 -7.74 19.25
C PRO A 199 14.97 -9.25 19.32
N GLU A 200 14.08 -10.04 19.93
CA GLU A 200 14.29 -11.46 20.24
C GLU A 200 13.69 -12.41 19.19
N LYS A 201 12.80 -11.94 18.31
CA LYS A 201 11.97 -12.79 17.44
C LYS A 201 11.61 -12.10 16.12
N GLU A 202 11.77 -12.78 14.97
CA GLU A 202 11.20 -12.26 13.73
C GLU A 202 9.68 -12.23 13.75
N HIS A 203 9.14 -11.26 13.03
CA HIS A 203 7.71 -11.16 12.72
C HIS A 203 7.53 -11.32 11.21
N LEU A 204 6.59 -12.17 10.79
CA LEU A 204 6.15 -12.25 9.40
C LEU A 204 4.72 -11.74 9.29
N SER A 205 4.42 -11.00 8.23
CA SER A 205 3.05 -10.60 7.91
C SER A 205 2.79 -10.62 6.41
N ILE A 206 1.57 -10.99 6.03
CA ILE A 206 1.08 -10.86 4.65
C ILE A 206 -0.06 -9.84 4.67
N ALA A 207 0.19 -8.66 4.09
CA ALA A 207 -0.82 -7.61 3.94
C ALA A 207 -1.39 -7.65 2.52
N ALA A 208 -2.72 -7.62 2.40
CA ALA A 208 -3.41 -7.54 1.12
C ALA A 208 -4.20 -6.22 1.03
N PHE A 209 -3.86 -5.44 0.02
CA PHE A 209 -4.45 -4.12 -0.24
C PHE A 209 -5.47 -4.26 -1.35
N HIS A 210 -6.71 -3.87 -1.07
CA HIS A 210 -7.81 -3.87 -2.04
C HIS A 210 -8.09 -2.42 -2.40
N SER A 211 -7.85 -2.06 -3.66
CA SER A 211 -8.05 -0.72 -4.20
C SER A 211 -9.17 -0.75 -5.25
N PRO A 212 -10.00 0.29 -5.37
CA PRO A 212 -11.05 0.31 -6.38
C PRO A 212 -10.46 0.25 -7.79
N ASN A 213 -11.29 -0.07 -8.78
CA ASN A 213 -10.91 -0.09 -10.18
C ASN A 213 -10.29 1.25 -10.62
N TYR A 214 -9.26 1.24 -11.47
CA TYR A 214 -8.57 2.43 -12.00
C TYR A 214 -9.49 3.49 -12.63
N ARG A 215 -10.66 3.09 -13.15
CA ARG A 215 -11.66 4.00 -13.73
C ARG A 215 -12.56 4.67 -12.68
N THR A 216 -12.38 4.36 -11.40
CA THR A 216 -13.19 4.89 -10.31
C THR A 216 -12.72 6.29 -9.92
N MET A 217 -13.65 7.24 -9.89
CA MET A 217 -13.41 8.55 -9.28
C MET A 217 -13.39 8.41 -7.76
N ILE A 218 -12.30 8.85 -7.12
CA ILE A 218 -12.12 8.83 -5.67
C ILE A 218 -12.62 10.16 -5.10
N GLY A 219 -13.76 10.12 -4.44
CA GLY A 219 -14.39 11.24 -3.75
C GLY A 219 -15.55 10.74 -2.87
N PRO A 220 -16.18 11.60 -2.05
CA PRO A 220 -17.33 11.25 -1.25
C PRO A 220 -18.47 10.65 -2.09
N LEU A 221 -19.07 9.55 -1.63
CA LEU A 221 -20.22 8.96 -2.30
C LEU A 221 -21.41 9.95 -2.23
N PRO A 222 -22.07 10.30 -3.36
CA PRO A 222 -23.15 11.29 -3.37
C PRO A 222 -24.28 10.99 -2.40
N ASP A 223 -24.59 9.71 -2.21
CA ASP A 223 -25.64 9.21 -1.30
C ASP A 223 -25.35 9.52 0.20
N LEU A 224 -24.13 9.95 0.54
CA LEU A 224 -23.68 10.30 1.90
C LEU A 224 -23.54 11.82 2.14
N LEU A 225 -23.77 12.64 1.11
CA LEU A 225 -23.66 14.09 1.21
C LEU A 225 -24.90 14.68 1.90
N LYS A 226 -24.78 14.99 3.19
CA LYS A 226 -25.75 15.77 3.94
C LYS A 226 -25.56 17.25 3.57
N GLU A 227 -26.64 17.96 3.23
CA GLU A 227 -26.65 19.42 3.01
C GLU A 227 -25.56 19.94 2.03
N ASN A 228 -25.15 19.12 1.05
CA ASN A 228 -24.03 19.36 0.13
C ASN A 228 -22.65 19.58 0.78
N SER A 229 -22.45 19.24 2.06
CA SER A 229 -21.15 19.36 2.74
C SER A 229 -20.22 18.18 2.40
N ALA A 230 -19.47 18.30 1.32
CA ALA A 230 -18.36 17.41 0.98
C ALA A 230 -17.10 17.79 1.77
N ASN A 231 -16.56 16.85 2.56
CA ASN A 231 -15.30 17.06 3.30
C ASN A 231 -14.06 16.86 2.41
N TYR A 232 -14.22 16.19 1.27
CA TYR A 232 -13.14 15.83 0.36
C TYR A 232 -13.50 16.13 -1.10
N LYS A 233 -12.49 16.44 -1.89
CA LYS A 233 -12.53 16.58 -3.35
C LYS A 233 -12.73 15.21 -4.02
N THR A 234 -13.23 15.24 -5.25
CA THR A 234 -13.29 14.09 -6.15
C THR A 234 -12.19 14.19 -7.20
N ILE A 235 -11.34 13.17 -7.32
CA ILE A 235 -10.23 13.09 -8.29
C ILE A 235 -10.20 11.72 -8.97
N SER A 236 -9.40 11.54 -10.03
CA SER A 236 -9.24 10.21 -10.64
C SER A 236 -8.41 9.27 -9.76
N PHE A 237 -8.49 7.96 -9.98
CA PHE A 237 -7.61 6.99 -9.32
C PHE A 237 -6.13 7.29 -9.58
N GLU A 238 -5.81 7.68 -10.80
CA GLU A 238 -4.47 8.06 -11.24
C GLU A 238 -3.95 9.27 -10.46
N ASP A 239 -4.76 10.32 -10.33
CA ASP A 239 -4.42 11.51 -9.54
C ASP A 239 -4.13 11.13 -8.08
N PHE A 240 -4.93 10.24 -7.51
CA PHE A 240 -4.70 9.75 -6.15
C PHE A 240 -3.38 8.99 -6.03
N VAL A 241 -3.08 8.07 -6.95
CA VAL A 241 -1.80 7.34 -6.99
C VAL A 241 -0.63 8.31 -7.14
N ARG A 242 -0.74 9.31 -8.03
CA ARG A 242 0.27 10.36 -8.20
C ARG A 242 0.54 11.11 -6.90
N ILE A 243 -0.50 11.53 -6.19
CA ILE A 243 -0.38 12.19 -4.88
C ILE A 243 0.26 11.24 -3.86
N VAL A 244 0.00 9.93 -3.90
CA VAL A 244 0.66 8.95 -3.02
C VAL A 244 2.16 8.81 -3.31
N VAL A 245 2.57 8.65 -4.58
CA VAL A 245 3.96 8.31 -4.94
C VAL A 245 4.92 9.49 -5.01
N THR A 246 4.43 10.71 -5.29
CA THR A 246 5.25 11.94 -5.31
C THR A 246 5.59 12.47 -3.91
N ARG A 247 5.00 11.90 -2.84
CA ARG A 247 5.06 12.45 -1.49
C ARG A 247 5.94 11.65 -0.54
N LYS A 248 6.57 12.38 0.37
CA LYS A 248 7.20 11.78 1.55
C LYS A 248 6.13 11.13 2.43
N LEU A 249 6.44 9.98 3.01
CA LEU A 249 5.61 9.28 3.99
C LEU A 249 5.62 10.05 5.33
N ASP A 250 4.81 11.09 5.40
CA ASP A 250 4.64 12.01 6.54
C ASP A 250 3.26 11.87 7.18
N GLY A 251 3.08 10.83 7.99
CA GLY A 251 1.85 10.57 8.75
C GLY A 251 0.58 10.57 7.89
N LYS A 252 -0.35 11.50 8.19
CA LYS A 252 -1.67 11.64 7.56
C LYS A 252 -1.76 12.78 6.54
N ASN A 253 -0.63 13.34 6.13
CA ASN A 253 -0.55 14.52 5.25
C ASN A 253 -1.31 14.30 3.91
N LEU A 254 -1.34 13.07 3.38
CA LEU A 254 -2.12 12.69 2.19
C LEU A 254 -3.60 13.12 2.23
N LEU A 255 -4.30 12.83 3.34
CA LEU A 255 -5.72 13.18 3.49
C LEU A 255 -5.95 14.70 3.54
N GLY A 256 -4.95 15.49 3.95
CA GLY A 256 -5.02 16.95 3.95
C GLY A 256 -5.21 17.53 2.55
N HIS A 257 -4.52 16.97 1.54
CA HIS A 257 -4.62 17.45 0.16
C HIS A 257 -5.94 17.10 -0.52
N MET A 258 -6.60 16.05 -0.04
CA MET A 258 -7.95 15.66 -0.47
C MET A 258 -9.03 16.58 0.08
N LYS A 259 -8.79 17.32 1.17
CA LYS A 259 -9.75 18.31 1.67
C LYS A 259 -9.78 19.55 0.80
N PHE A 260 -10.88 20.31 0.88
CA PHE A 260 -10.90 21.69 0.40
C PHE A 260 -9.92 22.55 1.23
N ALA A 261 -9.40 23.62 0.63
CA ALA A 261 -8.59 24.58 1.37
C ALA A 261 -9.53 25.47 2.21
N ASP A 262 -9.07 25.84 3.40
CA ASP A 262 -9.72 26.84 4.27
C ASP A 262 -9.57 28.25 3.69
#